data_AF-A0A2V9UIQ2-F1
#
_entry.id   AF-A0A2V9UIQ2-F1
#
_cell.length_a   1.000
_cell.length_b   1.000
_cell.length_c   1.000
_cell.angle_alpha   90.00
_cell.angle_beta   90.00
_cell.angle_gamma   90.00
#
_symmetry.space_group_name_H-M   'P 1'
#
loop_
_entity.id
_entity.type
_entity.pdbx_description
1 polymer ?
#
loop_
_entity_poly.entity_id
_entity_poly.type
_entity_poly.pdbx_seq_one_letter_code
_entity_poly.pdbx_strand_id
1 'polypeptide(L)'
;MPVGKHQGKFSPEHSFLQADADNVVITALKKAEDHNALILRFYGWAGKESDVKIQLPPGAESVSETNLMEVSAGSLPLQNGTVDVHTKPYEIKTLEVMFVKQGGEGQTTH
;
A
#
# COMPACT_ATOMS: atom_id res chain seq x y z
N MET A 1 16.16 14.52 29.00
CA MET A 1 17.37 13.74 28.66
C MET A 1 17.43 13.60 27.14
N PRO A 2 18.50 13.99 26.44
CA PRO A 2 18.64 13.64 25.03
C PRO A 2 18.90 12.13 24.92
N VAL A 3 18.19 11.45 24.00
CA VAL A 3 18.48 10.06 23.65
C VAL A 3 19.71 10.03 22.74
N GLY A 4 20.62 9.08 22.97
CA GLY A 4 21.83 8.91 22.17
C GLY A 4 21.54 8.42 20.74
N LYS A 5 22.54 8.51 19.85
CA LYS A 5 22.43 7.91 18.50
C LYS A 5 22.23 6.40 18.63
N HIS A 6 21.29 5.86 17.88
CA HIS A 6 21.03 4.42 17.82
C HIS A 6 21.00 3.96 16.37
N GLN A 7 21.29 2.68 16.15
CA GLN A 7 21.09 2.05 14.85
C GLN A 7 19.58 1.82 14.62
N GLY A 8 19.14 1.86 13.36
CA GLY A 8 17.77 1.58 12.94
C GLY A 8 17.79 0.74 11.66
N LYS A 9 16.68 0.03 11.40
CA LYS A 9 16.55 -0.82 10.20
C LYS A 9 16.37 -0.01 8.91
N PHE A 10 15.85 1.21 9.00
CA PHE A 10 15.61 2.08 7.86
C PHE A 10 16.69 3.13 7.69
N SER A 11 16.91 3.54 6.45
CA SER A 11 17.68 4.74 6.11
C SER A 11 17.03 5.99 6.71
N PRO A 12 17.80 7.07 6.91
CA PRO A 12 17.26 8.35 7.38
C PRO A 12 16.13 8.90 6.50
N GLU A 13 16.13 8.56 5.21
CA GLU A 13 15.09 8.87 4.25
C GLU A 13 14.50 7.57 3.69
N HIS A 14 13.17 7.43 3.73
CA HIS A 14 12.46 6.25 3.25
C HIS A 14 11.07 6.65 2.75
N SER A 15 10.62 6.05 1.64
CA SER A 15 9.24 6.18 1.17
C SER A 15 8.53 4.85 1.37
N PHE A 16 7.38 4.90 2.05
CA PHE A 16 6.52 3.73 2.22
C PHE A 16 5.58 3.51 1.04
N LEU A 17 5.22 4.58 0.34
CA LEU A 17 4.24 4.56 -0.74
C LEU A 17 4.51 5.73 -1.67
N GLN A 18 4.43 5.50 -2.97
CA GLN A 18 4.46 6.56 -3.97
C GLN A 18 3.33 6.33 -4.97
N ALA A 19 2.55 7.37 -5.25
CA ALA A 19 1.58 7.39 -6.33
C ALA A 19 2.09 8.34 -7.41
N ASP A 20 2.31 7.81 -8.60
CA ASP A 20 2.76 8.55 -9.78
C ASP A 20 1.54 8.94 -10.63
N ALA A 21 0.85 9.98 -10.17
CA ALA A 21 -0.23 10.65 -10.88
C ALA A 21 -0.46 12.06 -10.29
N ASP A 22 -0.68 13.05 -11.13
CA ASP A 22 -0.93 14.45 -10.71
C ASP A 22 -2.38 14.71 -10.29
N ASN A 23 -3.27 13.75 -10.55
CA ASN A 23 -4.71 13.93 -10.44
C ASN A 23 -5.39 13.00 -9.41
N VAL A 24 -4.63 12.41 -8.49
CA VAL A 24 -5.17 11.60 -7.38
C VAL A 24 -4.86 12.20 -6.01
N VAL A 25 -5.77 11.96 -5.07
CA VAL A 25 -5.56 12.27 -3.65
C VAL A 25 -5.69 10.98 -2.86
N ILE A 26 -4.63 10.63 -2.12
CA ILE A 26 -4.66 9.53 -1.14
C ILE A 26 -5.40 10.04 0.10
N THR A 27 -6.50 9.35 0.44
CA THR A 27 -7.37 9.73 1.58
C THR A 27 -7.20 8.81 2.78
N ALA A 28 -6.75 7.58 2.57
CA ALA A 28 -6.50 6.66 3.66
C ALA A 28 -5.35 5.72 3.36
N LEU A 29 -4.54 5.48 4.37
CA LEU A 29 -3.59 4.38 4.45
C LEU A 29 -3.72 3.79 5.85
N LYS A 30 -4.27 2.57 5.96
CA LYS A 30 -4.52 1.94 7.26
C LYS A 30 -4.26 0.44 7.20
N LYS A 31 -4.15 -0.20 8.36
CA LYS A 31 -4.20 -1.66 8.42
C LYS A 31 -5.65 -2.14 8.20
N ALA A 32 -5.80 -3.28 7.52
CA ALA A 32 -7.07 -4.01 7.53
C ALA A 32 -7.44 -4.41 8.98
N GLU A 33 -8.74 -4.51 9.27
CA GLU A 33 -9.20 -4.73 10.64
C GLU A 33 -8.90 -6.16 11.12
N ASP A 34 -9.15 -7.15 10.27
CA ASP A 34 -9.16 -8.55 10.68
C ASP A 34 -7.92 -9.35 10.25
N HIS A 35 -7.04 -8.78 9.42
CA HIS A 35 -5.91 -9.53 8.87
C HIS A 35 -4.70 -8.64 8.55
N ASN A 36 -3.61 -9.28 8.09
CA ASN A 36 -2.33 -8.62 7.84
C ASN A 36 -2.27 -8.02 6.43
N ALA A 37 -3.05 -6.96 6.23
CA ALA A 37 -3.05 -6.19 4.99
C ALA A 37 -3.02 -4.69 5.25
N LEU A 38 -2.66 -3.96 4.21
CA LEU A 38 -2.72 -2.51 4.12
C LEU A 38 -3.88 -2.12 3.20
N ILE A 39 -4.77 -1.28 3.69
CA ILE A 39 -5.85 -0.67 2.93
C ILE A 39 -5.38 0.71 2.48
N LEU A 40 -5.32 0.90 1.17
CA LEU A 40 -5.02 2.16 0.51
C LEU A 40 -6.28 2.69 -0.18
N ARG A 41 -6.68 3.91 0.11
CA ARG A 41 -7.82 4.58 -0.54
C ARG A 41 -7.40 5.89 -1.17
N PHE A 42 -7.82 6.10 -2.41
CA PHE A 42 -7.60 7.34 -3.13
C PHE A 42 -8.78 7.65 -4.05
N TYR A 43 -8.86 8.89 -4.53
CA TYR A 43 -9.82 9.27 -5.55
C TYR A 43 -9.19 10.18 -6.60
N GLY A 44 -9.70 10.11 -7.83
CA GLY A 44 -9.34 11.02 -8.91
C GLY A 44 -10.08 12.36 -8.76
N TRP A 45 -9.37 13.48 -8.65
CA TRP A 45 -10.00 14.77 -8.35
C TRP A 45 -10.26 15.64 -9.59
N ALA A 46 -9.54 15.40 -10.69
CA ALA A 46 -9.55 16.29 -11.86
C ALA A 46 -10.69 16.03 -12.87
N GLY A 47 -11.63 15.13 -12.56
CA GLY A 47 -12.71 14.76 -13.48
C GLY A 47 -12.23 14.09 -14.78
N LYS A 48 -11.03 13.51 -14.76
CA LYS A 48 -10.42 12.81 -15.90
C LYS A 48 -10.24 11.34 -15.58
N GLU A 49 -10.25 10.54 -16.64
CA GLU A 49 -9.83 9.15 -16.60
C GLU A 49 -8.30 9.07 -16.55
N SER A 50 -7.74 8.16 -15.75
CA SER A 50 -6.28 8.07 -15.54
C SER A 50 -5.82 6.70 -15.08
N ASP A 51 -4.65 6.31 -15.56
CA ASP A 51 -3.91 5.14 -15.05
C ASP A 51 -2.91 5.60 -14.01
N VAL A 52 -3.12 5.13 -12.77
CA VAL A 52 -2.37 5.56 -11.60
C VAL A 52 -1.40 4.46 -11.22
N LYS A 53 -0.11 4.77 -11.26
CA LYS A 53 0.93 3.84 -10.87
C LYS A 53 1.26 4.01 -9.40
N ILE A 54 1.18 2.94 -8.62
CA ILE A 54 1.41 2.98 -7.18
C ILE A 54 2.55 2.03 -6.82
N GLN A 55 3.66 2.57 -6.34
CA GLN A 55 4.72 1.79 -5.68
C GLN A 55 4.30 1.50 -4.24
N LEU A 56 4.27 0.22 -3.90
CA LEU A 56 3.87 -0.31 -2.61
C LEU A 56 5.09 -0.54 -1.69
N PRO A 57 4.87 -0.65 -0.36
CA PRO A 57 5.93 -1.03 0.54
C PRO A 57 6.56 -2.39 0.15
N PRO A 58 7.87 -2.59 0.42
CA PRO A 58 8.52 -3.89 0.18
C PRO A 58 7.82 -5.05 0.88
N GLY A 59 7.74 -6.21 0.21
CA GLY A 59 7.09 -7.42 0.72
C GLY A 59 5.60 -7.51 0.45
N ALA A 60 5.03 -6.60 -0.36
CA ALA A 60 3.71 -6.77 -0.95
C ALA A 60 3.71 -8.00 -1.87
N GLU A 61 2.71 -8.87 -1.71
CA GLU A 61 2.59 -10.14 -2.44
C GLU A 61 1.44 -10.15 -3.42
N SER A 62 0.33 -9.55 -3.00
CA SER A 62 -0.86 -9.45 -3.83
C SER A 62 -1.59 -8.15 -3.53
N VAL A 63 -2.32 -7.70 -4.56
CA VAL A 63 -3.16 -6.53 -4.49
C VAL A 63 -4.52 -6.94 -5.02
N SER A 64 -5.58 -6.52 -4.32
CA SER A 64 -6.93 -6.62 -4.83
C SER A 64 -7.63 -5.26 -4.75
N GLU A 65 -8.47 -4.98 -5.72
CA GLU A 65 -9.41 -3.88 -5.62
C GLU A 65 -10.56 -4.31 -4.69
N THR A 66 -10.99 -3.42 -3.81
CA THR A 66 -12.10 -3.66 -2.89
C THR A 66 -13.14 -2.56 -3.02
N ASN A 67 -14.35 -2.84 -2.53
CA ASN A 67 -15.31 -1.78 -2.24
C ASN A 67 -14.92 -1.03 -0.93
N LEU A 68 -15.75 -0.06 -0.54
CA LEU A 68 -15.53 0.72 0.69
C LEU A 68 -15.59 -0.10 1.99
N MET A 69 -16.21 -1.29 1.92
CA MET A 69 -16.35 -2.25 3.02
C MET A 69 -15.23 -3.30 3.04
N GLU A 70 -14.13 -3.07 2.31
CA GLU A 70 -12.96 -3.98 2.24
C GLU A 70 -13.31 -5.36 1.66
N VAL A 71 -14.41 -5.47 0.90
CA VAL A 71 -14.76 -6.71 0.20
C VAL A 71 -14.09 -6.72 -1.17
N SER A 72 -13.26 -7.73 -1.41
CA SER A 72 -12.51 -7.91 -2.66
C SER A 72 -13.44 -8.03 -3.88
N ALA A 73 -13.11 -7.27 -4.93
CA ALA A 73 -13.82 -7.20 -6.20
C ALA A 73 -13.00 -7.77 -7.37
N GLY A 74 -11.70 -8.01 -7.18
CA GLY A 74 -10.82 -8.59 -8.19
C GLY A 74 -9.34 -8.36 -7.86
N SER A 75 -8.48 -9.28 -8.30
CA SER A 75 -7.03 -9.12 -8.15
C SER A 75 -6.46 -8.17 -9.20
N LEU A 76 -5.43 -7.43 -8.81
CA LEU A 76 -4.66 -6.57 -9.70
C LEU A 76 -3.25 -7.15 -9.87
N PRO A 77 -2.66 -7.06 -11.08
CA PRO A 77 -1.28 -7.49 -11.29
C PRO A 77 -0.31 -6.66 -10.45
N LEU A 78 0.54 -7.34 -9.69
CA LEU A 78 1.66 -6.74 -8.97
C LEU A 78 2.95 -7.05 -9.71
N GLN A 79 3.67 -6.02 -10.14
CA GLN A 79 4.91 -6.16 -10.91
C GLN A 79 5.99 -5.30 -10.27
N ASN A 80 7.06 -5.92 -9.79
CA ASN A 80 8.18 -5.23 -9.15
C ASN A 80 7.73 -4.26 -8.04
N GLY A 81 6.81 -4.69 -7.18
CA GLY A 81 6.26 -3.88 -6.08
C GLY A 81 5.36 -2.72 -6.53
N THR A 82 4.97 -2.69 -7.81
CA THR A 82 4.12 -1.66 -8.40
C THR A 82 2.80 -2.25 -8.90
N VAL A 83 1.71 -1.52 -8.69
CA VAL A 83 0.40 -1.80 -9.27
C VAL A 83 -0.05 -0.62 -10.13
N ASP A 84 -0.59 -0.91 -11.31
CA ASP A 84 -1.26 0.08 -12.16
C ASP A 84 -2.77 -0.02 -11.94
N VAL A 85 -3.40 1.11 -11.62
CA VAL A 85 -4.83 1.18 -11.30
C VAL A 85 -5.51 2.19 -12.20
N HIS A 86 -6.42 1.68 -13.02
CA HIS A 86 -7.25 2.52 -13.88
C HIS A 86 -8.36 3.19 -13.06
N THR A 87 -8.55 4.50 -13.27
CA THR A 87 -9.54 5.32 -12.55
C THR A 87 -10.41 6.11 -13.51
N LYS A 88 -11.71 6.13 -13.25
CA LYS A 88 -12.70 6.97 -13.93
C LYS A 88 -12.82 8.35 -13.26
N PRO A 89 -13.43 9.35 -13.94
CA PRO A 89 -13.70 10.65 -13.34
C PRO A 89 -14.40 10.55 -11.98
N TYR A 90 -13.78 11.14 -10.94
CA TYR A 90 -14.27 11.17 -9.56
C TYR A 90 -14.44 9.81 -8.88
N GLU A 91 -13.84 8.76 -9.43
CA GLU A 91 -13.91 7.42 -8.85
C GLU A 91 -13.07 7.34 -7.58
N ILE A 92 -13.62 6.66 -6.56
CA ILE A 92 -12.90 6.26 -5.36
C ILE A 92 -12.41 4.83 -5.57
N LYS A 93 -11.10 4.63 -5.46
CA LYS A 93 -10.47 3.31 -5.45
C LYS A 93 -10.05 2.94 -4.05
N THR A 94 -10.32 1.69 -3.67
CA THR A 94 -9.78 1.09 -2.44
C THR A 94 -9.02 -0.16 -2.85
N LEU A 95 -7.77 -0.26 -2.42
CA LEU A 95 -6.90 -1.42 -2.64
C LEU A 95 -6.60 -2.06 -1.30
N GLU A 96 -6.63 -3.39 -1.28
CA GLU A 96 -6.07 -4.21 -0.22
C GLU A 96 -4.75 -4.79 -0.69
N VAL A 97 -3.69 -4.58 0.09
CA VAL A 97 -2.34 -5.07 -0.17
C VAL A 97 -1.95 -6.08 0.90
N MET A 98 -1.77 -7.33 0.49
CA MET A 98 -1.38 -8.42 1.38
C MET A 98 0.14 -8.53 1.46
N PHE A 99 0.64 -8.81 2.66
CA PHE A 99 2.07 -9.04 2.93
C PHE A 99 2.27 -10.42 3.53
N VAL A 100 3.35 -11.12 3.17
CA VAL A 100 3.74 -12.34 3.89
C VAL A 100 4.04 -11.96 5.34
N LYS A 101 3.52 -12.76 6.28
CA LYS A 101 4.10 -12.78 7.62
C LYS A 101 5.55 -13.24 7.49
N GLN A 102 6.52 -12.36 7.74
CA GLN A 102 7.90 -12.82 7.89
C GLN A 102 7.92 -13.87 9.02
N GLY A 103 8.36 -15.09 8.68
CA GLY A 103 8.57 -16.14 9.67
C GLY A 103 9.49 -15.60 10.76
N GLY A 104 9.08 -15.76 12.03
CA GLY A 104 9.88 -15.31 13.16
C GLY A 104 11.28 -15.90 13.08
N GLU A 105 12.29 -15.06 13.30
CA GLU A 105 13.66 -15.52 13.54
C GLU A 105 13.60 -16.64 14.59
N GLY A 106 14.14 -17.80 14.22
CA GLY A 106 14.08 -19.00 15.04
C GLY A 106 14.65 -18.74 16.43
N GLN A 107 13.91 -19.19 17.44
CA GLN A 107 14.46 -19.40 18.77
C GLN A 107 15.70 -20.29 18.62
N THR A 108 16.87 -19.69 18.72
CA THR A 108 18.12 -20.43 18.86
C THR A 108 18.16 -20.85 20.32
N THR A 109 17.94 -22.14 20.57
CA THR A 109 18.21 -22.78 21.85
C THR A 109 19.67 -22.58 22.23
N HIS A 110 19.89 -21.96 23.39
CA HIS A 110 21.05 -22.21 24.26
C HIS A 110 20.54 -22.43 25.68
#